data_AF-A0A2V2G2Y7-F1
#
_entry.id   AF-A0A2V2G2Y7-F1
#
_cell.length_a   1.000
_cell.length_b   1.000
_cell.length_c   1.000
_cell.angle_alpha   90.00
_cell.angle_beta   90.00
_cell.angle_gamma   90.00
#
_symmetry.space_group_name_H-M   'P 1'
#
loop_
_entity.id
_entity.type
_entity.pdbx_description
1 polymer ?
#
loop_
_entity_poly.entity_id
_entity_poly.type
_entity_poly.pdbx_seq_one_letter_code
_entity_poly.pdbx_strand_id
1 'polypeptide(L)'
;CVRCMHCINTMPRALHIGDERGASILVGAKAPILDGAQMGSLLVPFIPAEEPFDEIKAVIEKIWDWWMEEGKNRERVGETIKRLSFQKLLEVTEIPAIPQHVSTPRANPYILFKEEEVPGGWSRDIKAFRQRHQR
;
A
#
# COMPACT_ATOMS: atom_id res chain seq x y z
N CYS A 1 0.08 22.45 -5.41
CA CYS A 1 1.11 22.35 -4.34
C CYS A 1 1.20 20.89 -3.90
N VAL A 2 2.37 20.25 -3.98
CA VAL A 2 2.59 18.88 -3.47
C VAL A 2 3.35 18.87 -2.14
N ARG A 3 3.44 20.04 -1.47
CA ARG A 3 4.16 20.23 -0.21
C ARG A 3 5.65 19.80 -0.28
N CYS A 4 6.31 20.02 -1.42
CA CYS A 4 7.73 19.71 -1.61
C CYS A 4 8.71 20.64 -0.87
N MET A 5 8.19 21.60 -0.09
CA MET A 5 8.95 22.61 0.66
C MET A 5 9.76 23.62 -0.17
N HIS A 6 9.87 23.48 -1.49
CA HIS A 6 10.74 24.35 -2.30
C HIS A 6 10.50 25.86 -2.08
N CYS A 7 9.24 26.33 -2.22
CA CYS A 7 8.94 27.75 -2.06
C CYS A 7 9.14 28.27 -0.63
N ILE A 8 8.77 27.49 0.40
CA ILE A 8 9.00 27.83 1.81
C ILE A 8 10.50 27.91 2.09
N ASN A 9 11.29 26.96 1.57
CA ASN A 9 12.75 26.96 1.71
C ASN A 9 13.39 28.18 1.04
N THR A 10 12.85 28.63 -0.11
CA THR A 10 13.35 29.83 -0.80
C THR A 10 12.97 31.12 -0.09
N MET A 11 11.79 31.20 0.53
CA MET A 11 11.28 32.43 1.18
C MET A 11 10.70 32.18 2.59
N PRO A 12 11.51 31.73 3.56
CA PRO A 12 11.03 31.28 4.87
C PRO A 12 10.47 32.40 5.77
N ARG A 13 10.74 33.67 5.43
CA ARG A 13 10.21 34.85 6.14
C ARG A 13 8.87 35.34 5.60
N ALA A 14 8.43 34.81 4.45
CA ALA A 14 7.20 35.23 3.78
C ALA A 14 6.19 34.08 3.65
N LEU A 15 6.68 32.85 3.53
CA LEU A 15 5.86 31.65 3.38
C LEU A 15 6.06 30.74 4.59
N HIS A 16 4.94 30.29 5.18
CA HIS A 16 4.92 29.37 6.31
C HIS A 16 4.09 28.13 5.98
N ILE A 17 4.22 27.10 6.82
CA ILE A 17 3.37 25.91 6.75
C ILE A 17 1.92 26.26 7.11
N GLY A 18 0.97 25.42 6.70
CA GLY A 18 -0.42 25.55 7.12
C GLY A 18 -0.64 25.20 8.60
N ASP A 19 -1.79 25.60 9.12
CA ASP A 19 -2.17 25.37 10.51
C ASP A 19 -2.84 24.01 10.75
N GLU A 20 -3.47 23.42 9.73
CA GLU A 20 -3.92 22.02 9.75
C GLU A 20 -2.71 21.10 9.49
N ARG A 21 -2.22 20.45 10.55
CA ARG A 21 -0.95 19.71 10.58
C ARG A 21 -1.17 18.23 10.84
N GLY A 22 -0.21 17.44 10.36
CA GLY A 22 -0.20 15.99 10.49
C GLY A 22 1.02 15.40 9.79
N ALA A 23 1.03 14.09 9.59
CA ALA A 23 2.14 13.37 8.98
C ALA A 23 1.68 12.44 7.85
N SER A 24 2.62 11.99 7.03
CA SER A 24 2.41 10.88 6.11
C SER A 24 3.19 9.66 6.60
N ILE A 25 2.62 8.46 6.45
CA ILE A 25 3.30 7.21 6.79
C ILE A 25 3.80 6.56 5.50
N LEU A 26 5.12 6.37 5.43
CA LEU A 26 5.78 5.65 4.35
C LEU A 26 6.46 4.39 4.90
N VAL A 27 6.34 3.27 4.19
CA VAL A 27 6.73 1.94 4.70
C VAL A 27 7.61 1.17 3.72
N GLY A 28 8.38 0.22 4.25
CA GLY A 28 9.17 -0.73 3.44
C GLY A 28 10.58 -0.27 3.05
N ALA A 29 11.09 0.83 3.62
CA ALA A 29 12.45 1.27 3.35
C ALA A 29 13.50 0.25 3.87
N LYS A 30 14.49 -0.08 3.05
CA LYS A 30 15.61 -0.97 3.42
C LYS A 30 16.84 -0.76 2.54
N ALA A 31 17.99 -1.17 3.10
CA ALA A 31 19.24 -1.32 2.37
C ALA A 31 19.18 -2.50 1.36
N PRO A 32 20.18 -2.66 0.48
CA PRO A 32 20.12 -3.61 -0.64
C PRO A 32 19.81 -5.08 -0.28
N ILE A 33 20.38 -5.62 0.80
CA ILE A 33 20.27 -7.06 1.10
C ILE A 33 18.83 -7.40 1.57
N LEU A 34 18.11 -8.39 1.02
CA LEU A 34 18.49 -9.29 -0.09
C LEU A 34 17.93 -8.82 -1.44
N ASP A 35 16.64 -8.43 -1.50
CA ASP A 35 15.92 -8.17 -2.76
C ASP A 35 15.99 -6.71 -3.26
N GLY A 36 17.15 -6.06 -3.09
CA GLY A 36 17.41 -4.70 -3.54
C GLY A 36 17.02 -3.62 -2.52
N ALA A 37 17.51 -2.41 -2.77
CA ALA A 37 17.25 -1.25 -1.93
C ALA A 37 15.83 -0.73 -2.16
N GLN A 38 15.20 -0.25 -1.10
CA GLN A 38 13.86 0.34 -1.16
C GLN A 38 13.83 1.63 -0.36
N MET A 39 13.16 2.64 -0.92
CA MET A 39 12.69 3.80 -0.16
C MET A 39 11.27 3.52 0.36
N GLY A 40 10.80 4.32 1.32
CA GLY A 40 9.45 4.19 1.82
C GLY A 40 8.42 4.45 0.73
N SER A 41 7.43 3.55 0.62
CA SER A 41 6.25 3.74 -0.24
C SER A 41 5.12 4.33 0.58
N LEU A 42 4.37 5.28 0.02
CA LEU A 42 3.30 5.98 0.73
C LEU A 42 2.15 5.03 1.07
N LEU A 43 1.85 4.88 2.36
CA LEU A 43 0.74 4.08 2.87
C LEU A 43 -0.41 4.96 3.35
N VAL A 44 -0.13 5.92 4.24
CA VAL A 44 -1.12 6.87 4.75
C VAL A 44 -0.74 8.28 4.26
N PRO A 45 -1.54 8.91 3.38
CA PRO A 45 -1.23 10.26 2.88
C PRO A 45 -1.23 11.33 3.97
N PHE A 46 -2.14 11.22 4.94
CA PHE A 46 -2.29 12.16 6.03
C PHE A 46 -2.87 11.47 7.26
N ILE A 47 -2.24 11.67 8.41
CA ILE A 47 -2.70 11.19 9.72
C ILE A 47 -2.47 12.30 10.76
N PRO A 48 -3.41 12.48 11.72
CA PRO A 48 -3.15 13.31 12.88
C PRO A 48 -1.88 12.84 13.60
N ALA A 49 -1.07 13.80 14.05
CA ALA A 49 0.19 13.54 14.73
C ALA A 49 0.18 14.26 16.08
N GLU A 50 -0.84 13.98 16.88
CA GLU A 50 -1.07 14.56 18.20
C GLU A 50 -0.91 13.49 19.28
N GLU A 51 -0.36 13.85 20.44
CA GLU A 51 -0.20 12.93 21.56
C GLU A 51 -1.59 12.48 22.06
N PRO A 52 -1.84 11.16 22.29
CA PRO A 52 -0.88 10.06 22.48
C PRO A 52 -0.51 9.24 21.23
N PHE A 53 -0.81 9.74 20.03
CA PHE A 53 -0.50 9.13 18.72
C PHE A 53 -1.20 7.79 18.46
N ASP A 54 -2.41 7.61 18.99
CA ASP A 54 -3.15 6.35 18.91
C ASP A 54 -3.43 5.94 17.46
N GLU A 55 -3.71 6.88 16.57
CA GLU A 55 -3.93 6.61 15.14
C GLU A 55 -2.66 6.05 14.47
N ILE A 56 -1.49 6.60 14.81
CA ILE A 56 -0.21 6.15 14.28
C ILE A 56 0.11 4.75 14.84
N LYS A 57 -0.09 4.55 16.15
CA LYS A 57 0.13 3.26 16.82
C LYS A 57 -0.76 2.16 16.25
N ALA A 58 -2.04 2.45 15.99
CA ALA A 58 -2.96 1.49 15.37
C ALA A 58 -2.47 1.02 14.00
N VAL A 59 -1.87 1.90 13.19
CA VAL A 59 -1.27 1.52 11.90
C VAL A 59 -0.03 0.65 12.12
N ILE A 60 0.82 0.98 13.09
CA ILE A 60 2.02 0.21 13.42
C ILE A 60 1.67 -1.21 13.87
N GLU A 61 0.71 -1.34 14.79
CA GLU A 61 0.28 -2.62 15.36
C GLU A 61 -0.31 -3.53 14.28
N LYS A 62 -1.21 -3.01 13.41
CA LYS A 62 -1.75 -3.78 12.28
C LYS A 62 -0.66 -4.29 11.31
N ILE A 63 0.38 -3.48 11.07
CA ILE A 63 1.52 -3.89 10.24
C ILE A 63 2.34 -4.98 10.94
N TRP A 64 2.56 -4.86 12.24
CA TRP A 64 3.29 -5.85 13.03
C TRP A 64 2.54 -7.18 13.12
N ASP A 65 1.26 -7.18 13.46
CA ASP A 65 0.45 -8.40 13.56
C ASP A 65 0.48 -9.19 12.24
N TRP A 66 0.35 -8.49 11.10
CA TRP A 66 0.46 -9.11 9.80
C TRP A 66 1.89 -9.60 9.48
N TRP A 67 2.90 -8.76 9.67
CA TRP A 67 4.28 -9.10 9.30
C TRP A 67 4.90 -10.16 10.21
N MET A 68 4.51 -10.23 11.48
CA MET A 68 4.99 -11.24 12.42
C MET A 68 4.51 -12.64 12.04
N GLU A 69 3.29 -12.76 11.52
CA GLU A 69 2.72 -14.04 11.09
C GLU A 69 3.18 -14.43 9.67
N GLU A 70 3.18 -13.48 8.72
CA GLU A 70 3.43 -13.75 7.31
C GLU A 70 4.91 -13.56 6.88
N GLY A 71 5.70 -12.90 7.72
CA GLY A 71 7.10 -12.59 7.47
C GLY A 71 7.95 -13.85 7.49
N LYS A 72 8.76 -14.05 6.45
CA LYS A 72 9.74 -15.15 6.45
C LYS A 72 10.92 -14.83 7.36
N ASN A 73 11.70 -15.86 7.71
CA ASN A 73 12.93 -15.68 8.48
C ASN A 73 13.84 -14.62 7.84
N ARG A 74 14.14 -13.55 8.60
CA ARG A 74 14.97 -12.40 8.17
C ARG A 74 14.44 -11.61 6.97
N GLU A 75 13.16 -11.74 6.63
CA GLU A 75 12.51 -10.96 5.58
C GLU A 75 12.06 -9.61 6.13
N ARG A 76 12.45 -8.51 5.47
CA ARG A 76 12.02 -7.17 5.87
C ARG A 76 10.59 -6.90 5.38
N VAL A 77 9.84 -6.05 6.09
CA VAL A 77 8.48 -5.63 5.69
C VAL A 77 8.38 -5.23 4.22
N GLY A 78 9.37 -4.49 3.69
CA GLY A 78 9.40 -4.09 2.28
C GLY A 78 9.52 -5.25 1.29
N GLU A 79 10.14 -6.36 1.68
CA GLU A 79 10.25 -7.58 0.89
C GLU A 79 8.97 -8.41 0.98
N THR A 80 8.37 -8.48 2.18
CA THR A 80 7.03 -9.07 2.38
C THR A 80 5.98 -8.36 1.51
N ILE A 81 6.01 -7.02 1.42
CA ILE A 81 5.13 -6.24 0.53
C ILE A 81 5.38 -6.58 -0.94
N LYS A 82 6.63 -6.73 -1.39
CA LYS A 82 6.94 -7.14 -2.77
C LYS A 82 6.44 -8.55 -3.08
N ARG A 83 6.53 -9.47 -2.12
CA ARG A 83 6.12 -10.87 -2.27
C ARG A 83 4.61 -11.06 -2.24
N LEU A 84 3.93 -10.46 -1.27
CA LEU A 84 2.49 -10.66 -1.03
C LEU A 84 1.60 -9.65 -1.73
N SER A 85 2.13 -8.50 -2.14
CA SER A 85 1.47 -7.32 -2.74
C SER A 85 1.19 -6.17 -1.78
N PHE A 86 1.15 -4.97 -2.35
CA PHE A 86 0.73 -3.75 -1.65
C PHE A 86 -0.77 -3.77 -1.34
N GLN A 87 -1.59 -4.44 -2.16
CA GLN A 87 -3.01 -4.65 -1.88
C GLN A 87 -3.22 -5.39 -0.55
N LYS A 88 -2.41 -6.41 -0.26
CA LYS A 88 -2.52 -7.13 1.01
C LYS A 88 -2.23 -6.23 2.22
N LEU A 89 -1.23 -5.34 2.10
CA LEU A 89 -0.93 -4.34 3.12
C LEU A 89 -2.11 -3.39 3.35
N LEU A 90 -2.78 -2.94 2.29
CA LEU A 90 -3.97 -2.09 2.38
C LEU A 90 -5.13 -2.80 3.08
N GLU A 91 -5.35 -4.09 2.77
CA GLU A 91 -6.38 -4.89 3.43
C GLU A 91 -6.16 -5.01 4.94
N VAL A 92 -4.94 -5.39 5.38
CA VAL A 92 -4.66 -5.60 6.81
C VAL A 92 -4.63 -4.29 7.61
N THR A 93 -4.30 -3.18 6.95
CA THR A 93 -4.35 -1.85 7.58
C THR A 93 -5.74 -1.22 7.51
N GLU A 94 -6.67 -1.83 6.77
CA GLU A 94 -8.03 -1.34 6.51
C GLU A 94 -8.03 0.02 5.79
N ILE A 95 -7.03 0.25 4.95
CA ILE A 95 -6.89 1.50 4.18
C ILE A 95 -7.42 1.26 2.77
N PRO A 96 -8.41 2.05 2.28
CA PRO A 96 -8.87 1.92 0.92
C PRO A 96 -7.78 2.34 -0.07
N ALA A 97 -7.67 1.61 -1.18
CA ALA A 97 -6.74 1.97 -2.24
C ALA A 97 -7.13 3.32 -2.88
N ILE A 98 -6.16 4.22 -3.01
CA ILE A 98 -6.35 5.55 -3.60
C ILE A 98 -5.23 5.86 -4.60
N PRO A 99 -5.44 6.79 -5.55
CA PRO A 99 -4.43 7.13 -6.56
C PRO A 99 -3.06 7.54 -5.97
N GLN A 100 -3.04 8.12 -4.78
CA GLN A 100 -1.83 8.59 -4.09
C GLN A 100 -0.88 7.44 -3.70
N HIS A 101 -1.37 6.19 -3.64
CA HIS A 101 -0.54 5.02 -3.33
C HIS A 101 0.40 4.62 -4.47
N VAL A 102 0.18 5.12 -5.68
CA VAL A 102 0.99 4.78 -6.85
C VAL A 102 1.60 6.02 -7.49
N SER A 103 2.82 5.90 -8.01
CA SER A 103 3.38 6.89 -8.92
C SER A 103 2.79 6.76 -10.32
N THR A 104 2.50 5.53 -10.74
CA THR A 104 1.87 5.19 -12.02
C THR A 104 1.01 3.92 -11.85
N PRO A 105 -0.16 3.82 -12.51
CA PRO A 105 -0.87 2.57 -12.60
C PRO A 105 -0.03 1.50 -13.31
N ARG A 106 -0.35 0.24 -13.04
CA ARG A 106 0.32 -0.89 -13.71
C ARG A 106 0.11 -0.85 -15.22
N ALA A 107 1.15 -1.18 -15.98
CA ALA A 107 1.08 -1.29 -17.44
C ALA A 107 0.78 -2.72 -17.93
N ASN A 108 0.94 -3.73 -17.07
CA ASN A 108 0.74 -5.13 -17.43
C ASN A 108 -0.69 -5.60 -17.09
N PRO A 109 -1.32 -6.43 -17.95
CA PRO A 109 -2.73 -6.81 -17.81
C PRO A 109 -3.01 -7.98 -16.84
N TYR A 110 -2.04 -8.41 -16.03
CA TYR A 110 -2.19 -9.55 -15.11
C TYR A 110 -2.97 -9.18 -13.83
N ILE A 111 -4.22 -8.79 -13.98
CA ILE A 111 -5.11 -8.35 -12.89
C ILE A 111 -5.69 -9.58 -12.18
N LEU A 112 -5.52 -9.62 -10.87
CA LEU A 112 -6.17 -10.61 -10.01
C LEU A 112 -7.50 -10.03 -9.53
N PHE A 113 -8.54 -10.86 -9.56
CA PHE A 113 -9.84 -10.57 -8.99
C PHE A 113 -10.08 -11.55 -7.84
N LYS A 114 -10.88 -11.15 -6.85
CA LYS A 114 -11.41 -12.09 -5.87
C LYS A 114 -12.58 -12.86 -6.48
N GLU A 115 -12.78 -14.10 -6.03
CA GLU A 115 -13.87 -14.93 -6.58
C GLU A 115 -15.23 -14.27 -6.35
N GLU A 116 -15.44 -13.66 -5.17
CA GLU A 116 -16.68 -12.95 -4.83
C GLU A 116 -16.96 -11.72 -5.71
N GLU A 117 -15.96 -11.16 -6.38
CA GLU A 117 -16.11 -9.99 -7.25
C GLU A 117 -16.53 -10.39 -8.68
N VAL A 118 -16.41 -11.67 -9.04
CA VAL A 118 -16.69 -12.16 -10.39
C VAL A 118 -18.06 -12.85 -10.43
N PRO A 119 -19.04 -12.30 -11.18
CA PRO A 119 -20.36 -12.93 -11.30
C PRO A 119 -20.26 -14.38 -11.80
N GLY A 120 -20.74 -15.32 -10.98
CA GLY A 120 -20.72 -16.77 -11.27
C GLY A 120 -19.54 -17.54 -10.67
N GLY A 121 -18.58 -16.88 -10.01
CA GLY A 121 -17.45 -17.51 -9.35
C GLY A 121 -16.53 -18.29 -10.31
N TRP A 122 -15.71 -19.19 -9.77
CA TRP A 122 -14.73 -19.96 -10.56
C TRP A 122 -15.10 -21.42 -10.78
N SER A 123 -16.11 -21.92 -10.06
CA SER A 123 -16.66 -23.27 -10.22
C SER A 123 -17.42 -23.39 -11.55
N ARG A 124 -16.78 -23.94 -12.59
CA ARG A 124 -17.32 -24.03 -13.95
C ARG A 124 -17.35 -25.48 -14.46
N ASP A 125 -18.43 -25.83 -15.16
CA ASP A 125 -18.56 -27.14 -15.83
C ASP A 125 -18.16 -27.06 -17.31
N ILE A 126 -17.21 -27.91 -17.70
CA ILE A 126 -16.75 -28.03 -19.08
C ILE A 126 -17.86 -28.54 -20.02
N LYS A 127 -18.79 -29.37 -19.56
CA LYS A 127 -19.89 -29.89 -20.39
C LYS A 127 -20.84 -28.75 -20.78
N ALA A 128 -21.22 -27.89 -19.83
CA ALA A 128 -22.02 -26.69 -20.10
C ALA A 128 -21.35 -25.68 -21.05
N PHE A 129 -20.01 -25.64 -21.07
CA PHE A 129 -19.28 -24.85 -22.07
C PHE A 129 -19.39 -25.49 -23.47
N ARG A 130 -19.22 -26.81 -23.58
CA ARG A 130 -19.22 -27.55 -24.86
C ARG A 130 -20.59 -27.65 -25.53
N GLN A 131 -21.68 -27.51 -24.79
CA GLN A 131 -23.03 -27.41 -25.39
C GLN A 131 -23.16 -26.20 -26.33
N ARG A 132 -22.39 -25.13 -26.09
CA ARG A 132 -22.42 -23.90 -26.90
C ARG A 132 -21.24 -23.80 -27.86
N HIS A 133 -20.18 -24.58 -27.66
CA HIS A 133 -18.93 -24.48 -28.41
C HIS A 133 -18.47 -25.87 -28.86
N GLN A 134 -18.59 -26.12 -30.17
CA GLN A 134 -18.05 -27.32 -30.81
C GLN A 134 -16.52 -27.41 -30.60
N ARG A 135 -15.98 -28.62 -30.66
CA ARG A 135 -14.57 -28.89 -30.35
C ARG A 135 -13.67 -28.66 -31.55
#